data_AF-A0A2M8FIJ8-F1
#
_entry.id   AF-A0A2M8FIJ8-F1
#
_cell.length_a   1.000
_cell.length_b   1.000
_cell.length_c   1.000
_cell.angle_alpha   90.00
_cell.angle_beta   90.00
_cell.angle_gamma   90.00
#
_symmetry.space_group_name_H-M   'P 1'
#
loop_
_entity.id
_entity.type
_entity.pdbx_description
1 polymer ?
#
loop_
_entity_poly.entity_id
_entity_poly.type
_entity_poly.pdbx_seq_one_letter_code
_entity_poly.pdbx_strand_id
1 'polypeptide(L)' 'MAEQLTDAKLELYNILGERILQQTLNIGYKGRNTFSLKGLDNLTPVIYFIKLNYANKNVLHKMLKLKYKVEK' A
#
# COMPACT_ATOMS: atom_id res chain seq x y z
N MET A 1 -12.38 -24.62 13.62
CA MET A 1 -11.77 -24.41 12.29
C MET A 1 -11.43 -22.94 12.19
N ALA A 2 -10.15 -22.59 12.08
CA ALA A 2 -9.76 -21.19 11.88
C ALA A 2 -10.06 -20.82 10.43
N GLU A 3 -10.94 -19.85 10.19
CA GLU A 3 -11.20 -19.31 8.85
C GLU A 3 -9.86 -18.85 8.26
N GLN A 4 -9.44 -19.48 7.17
CA GLN A 4 -8.25 -19.08 6.44
C GLN A 4 -8.52 -17.70 5.83
N LEU A 5 -7.89 -16.69 6.41
CA LEU A 5 -8.17 -15.32 6.10
C LEU A 5 -7.52 -14.91 4.79
N THR A 6 -8.25 -14.05 4.08
CA THR A 6 -8.10 -13.78 2.66
C THR A 6 -6.78 -13.05 2.36
N ASP A 7 -6.01 -13.56 1.40
CA ASP A 7 -4.87 -12.81 0.85
C ASP A 7 -5.35 -11.46 0.32
N ALA A 8 -4.60 -10.40 0.67
CA ALA A 8 -4.83 -9.07 0.15
C ALA A 8 -3.69 -8.67 -0.80
N LYS A 9 -4.03 -8.01 -1.89
CA LYS A 9 -3.08 -7.50 -2.87
C LYS A 9 -3.00 -5.99 -2.75
N LEU A 10 -1.85 -5.47 -2.35
CA LEU A 10 -1.55 -4.05 -2.32
C LEU A 10 -0.78 -3.66 -3.58
N GLU A 11 -1.25 -2.64 -4.27
CA GLU A 11 -0.64 -2.05 -5.46
C GLU A 11 -0.43 -0.55 -5.22
N LEU A 12 0.75 -0.04 -5.55
CA LEU A 12 1.08 1.39 -5.48
C LEU A 12 1.19 1.95 -6.89
N TYR A 13 0.56 3.08 -7.14
CA TYR A 13 0.56 3.77 -8.42
C TYR A 13 1.09 5.19 -8.27
N ASN A 14 1.80 5.70 -9.28
CA ASN A 14 2.14 7.12 -9.37
C ASN A 14 0.95 7.94 -9.86
N ILE A 15 1.14 9.26 -9.93
CA ILE A 15 0.12 10.20 -10.43
C ILE A 15 -0.26 9.98 -11.90
N LEU A 16 0.59 9.32 -12.68
CA LEU A 16 0.35 8.98 -14.08
C LEU A 16 -0.46 7.67 -14.23
N GLY A 17 -0.75 6.98 -13.13
CA GLY A 17 -1.45 5.69 -13.14
C GLY A 17 -0.54 4.48 -13.39
N GLU A 18 0.78 4.67 -13.42
CA GLU A 18 1.74 3.57 -13.56
C GLU A 18 1.93 2.85 -12.23
N ARG A 19 1.90 1.52 -12.25
CA ARG A 19 2.12 0.69 -11.06
C ARG A 19 3.61 0.62 -10.75
N ILE A 20 3.99 1.11 -9.57
CA ILE A 20 5.39 1.17 -9.10
C ILE A 20 5.71 -0.01 -8.19
N LEU A 21 4.73 -0.47 -7.42
CA LEU A 21 4.92 -1.55 -6.46
C LEU A 21 3.69 -2.45 -6.40
N GLN A 22 3.92 -3.74 -6.17
CA GLN A 22 2.89 -4.74 -5.90
C GLN A 22 3.38 -5.64 -4.78
N GLN A 23 2.56 -5.86 -3.77
CA GLN A 23 2.85 -6.77 -2.66
C GLN A 23 1.61 -7.55 -2.25
N THR A 24 1.79 -8.85 -2.04
CA THR A 24 0.76 -9.70 -1.43
C THR A 24 0.92 -9.64 0.09
N LEU A 25 -0.17 -9.35 0.78
CA LEU A 25 -0.28 -9.24 2.22
C LEU A 25 -1.14 -10.40 2.71
N ASN A 26 -0.57 -11.23 3.59
CA ASN A 26 -1.34 -12.28 4.25
C ASN A 26 -2.00 -11.66 5.50
N ILE A 27 -3.33 -11.53 5.46
CA ILE A 27 -4.09 -10.97 6.59
C ILE A 27 -4.45 -12.12 7.51
N GLY A 28 -3.63 -12.38 8.53
CA GLY A 28 -3.80 -13.53 9.42
C GLY A 28 -4.94 -13.45 10.45
N TYR A 29 -5.61 -12.30 10.58
CA TYR A 29 -6.81 -12.14 11.43
C TYR A 29 -7.63 -10.88 11.06
N LYS A 30 -8.93 -10.91 11.39
CA LYS A 30 -9.84 -9.77 11.20
C LYS A 30 -9.56 -8.71 12.27
N GLY A 31 -9.02 -7.57 11.86
CA GLY A 31 -8.67 -6.47 12.75
C GLY A 31 -7.75 -5.44 12.11
N ARG A 32 -7.17 -4.55 12.94
CA ARG A 32 -6.16 -3.60 12.49
C ARG A 32 -4.86 -4.36 12.23
N ASN A 33 -4.41 -4.36 10.98
CA ASN A 33 -3.13 -4.95 10.57
C ASN A 33 -2.20 -3.82 10.12
N THR A 34 -0.93 -3.88 10.54
CA THR A 34 0.11 -2.94 10.12
C THR A 34 1.10 -3.69 9.24
N PHE A 35 1.39 -3.14 8.06
CA PHE A 35 2.34 -3.72 7.10
C PHE A 35 3.39 -2.67 6.72
N SER A 36 4.64 -3.10 6.68
CA SER A 36 5.74 -2.28 6.16
C SER A 36 5.95 -2.58 4.68
N LEU A 37 5.84 -1.55 3.85
CA LEU A 37 6.13 -1.62 2.42
C LEU A 37 7.61 -1.35 2.21
N LYS A 38 8.33 -2.31 1.61
CA LYS A 38 9.73 -2.16 1.23
C LYS A 38 9.83 -1.44 -0.12
N GLY A 39 10.89 -0.68 -0.35
CA GLY A 39 11.11 0.01 -1.64
C GLY A 39 10.40 1.37 -1.76
N LEU A 40 9.92 1.93 -0.65
CA LEU A 40 9.39 3.30 -0.63
C LEU A 40 10.48 4.37 -0.44
N ASP A 41 11.72 3.97 -0.15
CA ASP A 41 12.81 4.86 0.26
C ASP A 41 13.17 5.88 -0.84
N ASN A 42 13.25 5.41 -2.08
CA ASN A 42 13.64 6.22 -3.25
C ASN A 42 12.44 6.82 -4.02
N LEU A 43 11.24 6.79 -3.44
CA LEU A 43 10.07 7.39 -4.06
C LEU A 43 10.20 8.92 -4.10
N THR A 44 10.01 9.49 -5.28
CA THR A 44 9.99 10.93 -5.49
C THR A 44 8.88 11.59 -4.67
N PRO A 45 9.08 12.82 -4.18
CA PRO A 45 8.06 13.51 -3.41
C PRO A 45 6.88 13.97 -4.29
N VAL A 46 5.86 13.11 -4.43
CA VAL A 46 4.67 13.36 -5.24
C VAL A 46 3.43 12.69 -4.61
N ILE A 47 2.29 12.81 -5.30
CA ILE A 47 1.08 12.06 -4.97
C ILE A 47 1.21 10.63 -5.49
N TYR A 48 0.83 9.67 -4.65
CA TYR A 48 0.71 8.26 -4.96
C TYR A 48 -0.69 7.76 -4.64
N PHE A 49 -1.08 6.67 -5.29
CA PHE A 49 -2.34 5.98 -5.02
C PHE A 49 -2.07 4.55 -4.57
N ILE A 50 -2.64 4.17 -3.43
CA ILE A 50 -2.56 2.82 -2.87
C ILE A 50 -3.87 2.12 -3.16
N LYS A 51 -3.82 1.02 -3.88
CA LYS A 51 -4.96 0.15 -4.14
C LYS A 51 -4.81 -1.13 -3.35
N LEU A 52 -5.79 -1.44 -2.51
CA LEU A 52 -5.86 -2.66 -1.73
C LEU A 52 -7.03 -3.51 -2.24
N ASN A 53 -6.74 -4.69 -2.77
CA ASN A 53 -7.73 -5.66 -3.18
C ASN A 53 -7.75 -6.80 -2.15
N TYR A 54 -8.88 -7.04 -1.48
CA TYR A 54 -9.02 -8.11 -0.50
C TYR A 54 -10.45 -8.61 -0.48
N ALA A 55 -10.68 -9.92 -0.37
CA ALA A 55 -12.03 -10.51 -0.24
C ALA A 55 -13.07 -9.93 -1.21
N ASN A 56 -12.73 -9.84 -2.50
CA ASN A 56 -13.54 -9.24 -3.58
C ASN A 56 -13.90 -7.76 -3.42
N LYS A 57 -13.26 -7.07 -2.48
CA LYS A 57 -13.33 -5.61 -2.31
C LYS A 57 -12.09 -4.97 -2.90
N ASN A 58 -12.29 -3.77 -3.44
CA ASN A 58 -11.22 -2.93 -3.96
C ASN A 58 -11.34 -1.57 -3.28
N VAL A 59 -10.28 -1.18 -2.58
CA VAL A 59 -10.18 0.09 -1.87
C VAL A 59 -9.02 0.87 -2.47
N LEU A 60 -9.30 2.10 -2.89
CA LEU A 60 -8.28 3.03 -3.37
C LEU A 60 -8.10 4.16 -2.36
N HIS A 61 -6.85 4.47 -2.03
CA HIS A 61 -6.49 5.54 -1.13
C HIS A 61 -5.43 6.45 -1.75
N LYS A 62 -5.57 7.76 -1.57
CA LYS A 62 -4.62 8.77 -2.07
C LYS A 62 -3.64 9.12 -0.96
N MET A 63 -2.35 9.06 -1.24
CA MET A 63 -1.26 9.41 -0.33
C MET A 63 -0.41 10.53 -0.95
N LEU A 64 -0.03 11.53 -0.15
CA LEU A 64 0.92 12.56 -0.56
C LEU A 64 2.26 12.31 0.15
N LYS A 65 3.34 12.09 -0.62
CA LYS A 65 4.70 12.04 -0.07
C LYS A 65 5.34 13.42 -0.21
N LEU A 66 5.63 14.05 0.92
CA LEU A 66 6.31 15.35 0.98
C LEU A 66 7.83 15.17 1.10
N LYS A 67 8.59 16.07 0.47
CA LYS A 67 10.04 16.15 0.65
C LYS A 67 10.28 16.88 1.95
N TYR A 68 10.55 16.17 3.04
CA TYR A 68 11.06 16.84 4.23
C TYR A 68 12.57 16.99 4.06
N LYS A 69 13.00 18.18 3.63
CA LYS A 69 14.39 18.62 3.81
C LYS A 69 14.46 19.14 5.25
N VAL A 70 14.96 18.32 6.18
CA VAL A 70 15.33 18.81 7.51
C VAL A 70 16.69 19.48 7.33
N GLU A 71 16.69 20.80 7.14
CA GLU A 71 17.90 21.60 7.26
C GLU A 71 18.24 21.70 8.76
N LYS A 72 19.44 21.25 9.14
CA LYS A 72 20.04 21.49 10.45
C LYS A 72 20.93 22.72 10.37
#